data_AF-A0A9D9D0H4-F1
#
_entry.id   AF-A0A9D9D0H4-F1
#
_cell.length_a   1.000
_cell.length_b   1.000
_cell.length_c   1.000
_cell.angle_alpha   90.00
_cell.angle_beta   90.00
_cell.angle_gamma   90.00
#
_symmetry.space_group_name_H-M   'P 1'
#
loop_
_entity.id
_entity.type
_entity.pdbx_description
1 polymer ?
#
loop_
_entity_poly.entity_id
_entity_poly.type
_entity_poly.pdbx_seq_one_letter_code
_entity_poly.pdbx_strand_id
1 'polypeptide(L)' 'MSVLTELQNRGVEDVLIACVDGLKGFPEAIETVFPQTRVQCRRDPSDYA' A
#
# COMPACT_ATOMS: atom_id res chain seq x y z
N MET A 1 -2.17 10.15 -5.19
CA MET A 1 -0.94 9.44 -5.61
C MET A 1 0.36 10.20 -5.33
N SER A 2 0.35 11.51 -5.01
CA SER A 2 1.61 12.28 -4.74
C SER A 2 2.46 11.72 -3.59
N VAL A 3 1.82 11.19 -2.54
CA VAL A 3 2.50 10.81 -1.29
C VAL A 3 3.52 9.69 -1.47
N LEU A 4 3.22 8.67 -2.29
CA LEU A 4 4.14 7.55 -2.52
C LEU A 4 5.38 7.98 -3.29
N THR A 5 5.20 8.83 -4.30
CA THR A 5 6.30 9.44 -5.06
C THR A 5 7.14 10.38 -4.19
N GLU A 6 6.52 11.13 -3.29
CA GLU A 6 7.24 11.98 -2.32
C GLU A 6 8.07 11.16 -1.33
N LEU A 7 7.58 10.00 -0.89
CA LEU A 7 8.35 9.08 -0.03
C LEU A 7 9.59 8.56 -0.78
N GLN A 8 9.43 8.15 -2.03
CA GLN A 8 10.55 7.74 -2.88
C GLN A 8 11.57 8.88 -3.08
N ASN A 9 11.10 10.10 -3.36
CA ASN A 9 11.96 11.28 -3.51
C ASN A 9 12.70 11.68 -2.23
N ARG A 10 12.23 11.23 -1.05
CA ARG A 10 12.90 11.42 0.24
C ARG A 10 13.91 10.30 0.56
N GLY A 11 14.08 9.34 -0.33
CA GLY A 11 15.03 8.22 -0.18
C GLY A 11 14.43 6.94 0.41
N VAL A 12 13.11 6.79 0.41
CA VAL A 12 12.49 5.49 0.73
C VAL A 12 12.64 4.59 -0.49
N GLU A 13 13.52 3.60 -0.39
CA GLU A 13 13.80 2.67 -1.48
C GLU A 13 12.80 1.51 -1.52
N ASP A 14 12.38 1.02 -0.35
CA ASP A 14 11.49 -0.12 -0.25
C ASP A 14 10.61 -0.06 1.00
N VAL A 15 9.42 -0.66 0.90
CA VAL A 15 8.46 -0.81 1.99
C VAL A 15 8.10 -2.28 2.06
N LEU A 16 8.40 -2.94 3.18
CA LEU A 16 8.13 -4.37 3.30
C LEU A 16 6.64 -4.67 3.53
N ILE A 17 5.97 -3.84 4.33
CA ILE A 17 4.57 -4.01 4.71
C ILE A 17 3.88 -2.65 4.72
N ALA A 18 2.74 -2.54 4.04
CA ALA A 18 1.88 -1.36 4.07
C ALA A 18 0.49 -1.74 4.55
N CYS A 19 0.05 -1.16 5.67
CA CYS A 19 -1.30 -1.34 6.19
C CYS A 19 -2.21 -0.23 5.67
N VAL A 20 -3.32 -0.62 5.04
CA VAL A 20 -4.28 0.30 4.44
C VAL A 20 -5.69 -0.07 4.89
N ASP A 21 -6.50 0.94 5.18
CA ASP A 21 -7.88 0.76 5.65
C ASP A 21 -8.87 1.18 4.57
N GLY A 22 -9.52 0.21 3.93
CA GLY A 22 -10.72 0.40 3.09
C GLY A 22 -10.62 1.33 1.87
N LEU A 23 -9.46 1.92 1.58
CA LEU A 23 -9.27 2.86 0.48
C LEU A 23 -9.13 2.12 -0.86
N LYS A 24 -10.20 2.09 -1.65
CA LYS A 24 -10.19 1.55 -3.02
C LYS A 24 -9.19 2.33 -3.89
N GLY A 25 -8.34 1.64 -4.66
CA GLY A 25 -7.36 2.28 -5.55
C GLY A 25 -6.00 2.59 -4.88
N PHE A 26 -5.92 2.53 -3.55
CA PHE A 26 -4.69 2.84 -2.82
C PHE A 26 -3.73 1.65 -2.70
N PRO A 27 -4.20 0.40 -2.43
CA PRO A 27 -3.38 -0.80 -2.56
C PRO A 27 -2.69 -0.90 -3.92
N GLU A 28 -3.43 -0.70 -5.02
CA GLU A 28 -2.89 -0.80 -6.37
C GLU A 28 -1.82 0.27 -6.63
N ALA A 29 -2.01 1.47 -6.07
CA ALA A 29 -1.01 2.54 -6.17
C ALA A 29 0.28 2.21 -5.40
N ILE A 30 0.17 1.56 -4.23
CA ILE A 30 1.33 1.12 -3.45
C ILE A 30 2.10 0.05 -4.23
N GLU A 31 1.42 -0.96 -4.77
CA GLU A 31 2.05 -2.02 -5.56
C GLU A 31 2.70 -1.50 -6.85
N THR A 32 2.19 -0.39 -7.40
CA THR A 32 2.80 0.26 -8.57
C THR A 32 4.12 0.97 -8.24
N VAL A 33 4.21 1.62 -7.08
CA VAL A 33 5.42 2.38 -6.68
C VAL A 33 6.44 1.50 -5.96
N PHE A 34 5.96 0.56 -5.13
CA PHE A 34 6.75 -0.37 -4.34
C PHE A 34 6.26 -1.81 -4.59
N PRO A 35 6.72 -2.46 -5.68
CA PRO A 35 6.19 -3.75 -6.13
C PRO A 35 6.55 -4.94 -5.23
N GLN A 36 7.44 -4.76 -4.25
CA GLN A 36 7.79 -5.79 -3.27
C GLN A 36 7.03 -5.61 -1.93
N THR A 37 6.21 -4.57 -1.82
CA THR A 37 5.44 -4.29 -0.61
C THR A 37 4.31 -5.28 -0.43
N ARG A 38 4.24 -5.89 0.75
CA ARG A 38 3.09 -6.68 1.15
C ARG A 38 1.99 -5.77 1.69
N VAL A 39 0.94 -5.57 0.91
CA VAL A 39 -0.19 -4.76 1.32
C VAL A 39 -1.12 -5.57 2.23
N GLN A 40 -1.37 -5.05 3.43
CA GLN A 40 -2.34 -5.61 4.37
C GLN A 40 -3.54 -4.68 4.46
N CYS A 41 -4.62 -5.05 3.77
CA CYS A 41 -5.90 -4.41 3.96
C CYS A 41 -6.55 -4.91 5.26
N ARG A 42 -7.32 -4.03 5.91
CA ARG A 42 -8.29 -4.47 6.90
C ARG A 42 -9.25 -5.43 6.20
N ARG A 43 -9.17 -6.73 6.55
CA ARG A 43 -10.14 -7.73 6.12
C ARG A 43 -11.48 -7.37 6.74
N ASP A 44 -12.50 -7.25 5.90
CA ASP A 44 -13.86 -7.15 6.39
C ASP A 44 -14.21 -8.49 7.08
N PRO A 45 -14.96 -8.49 8.19
CA PRO A 45 -15.44 -9.74 8.79
C PRO A 45 -16.15 -10.69 7.81
N SER A 46 -16.71 -10.15 6.71
CA SER A 46 -17.30 -10.94 5.62
C SER A 46 -16.29 -11.65 4.71
N ASP A 47 -15.01 -11.26 4.71
CA ASP A 47 -13.95 -11.94 3.94
C ASP A 47 -13.52 -13.29 4.54
N TYR A 48 -14.07 -13.66 5.72
CA TYR A 48 -13.82 -14.93 6.41
C TYR A 48 -14.92 -15.98 6.16
N ALA A 49 -15.98 -15.63 5.43
CA ALA A 49 -17.11 -16.51 5.11
C ALA A 49 -16.83 -17.42 3.91
#